data_AF-A0A0G1U5V5-F1
#
_entry.id   AF-A0A0G1U5V5-F1
#
_cell.length_a   1.000
_cell.length_b   1.000
_cell.length_c   1.000
_cell.angle_alpha   90.00
_cell.angle_beta   90.00
_cell.angle_gamma   90.00
#
_symmetry.space_group_name_H-M   'P 1'
#
loop_
_entity.id
_entity.type
_entity.pdbx_description
1 polymer ?
#
loop_
_entity_poly.entity_id
_entity_poly.type
_entity_poly.pdbx_seq_one_letter_code
_entity_poly.pdbx_strand_id
1 'polypeptide(L)'
;MQQHINQLKSDIRQLKKQLSIVEAERTKFQRIAERDFLTDLYNRHGFIREADRFLSQMKSDRKAGQRRKDAVVRNMAIVFIDVDDLKVVNDGLGHKKGDKYLQLVGRALSATVRTIDIVGRWGGDEFVVALINVTNDEALAIARKLHLKIARISLGKGASDFVASASFGLISTDGSRQHPNYGLHDLIEKADKAMYEAKTKKGKGVIVSFSEITE
;
A
#
# COMPACT_ATOMS: atom_id res chain seq x y z
N MET A 1 -15.09 -44.79 33.91
CA MET A 1 -15.66 -43.46 33.63
C MET A 1 -14.67 -42.32 33.92
N GLN A 2 -14.16 -42.17 35.14
CA GLN A 2 -13.24 -41.07 35.50
C GLN A 2 -11.91 -41.06 34.72
N GLN A 3 -11.32 -42.23 34.48
CA GLN A 3 -10.11 -42.36 33.65
C GLN A 3 -10.35 -41.91 32.19
N HIS A 4 -11.52 -42.25 31.63
CA HIS A 4 -11.90 -41.86 30.28
C HIS A 4 -12.11 -40.33 30.16
N ILE A 5 -12.73 -39.71 31.17
CA ILE A 5 -12.87 -38.24 31.25
C ILE A 5 -11.49 -37.57 31.36
N ASN A 6 -10.57 -38.13 32.15
CA ASN A 6 -9.22 -37.59 32.28
C ASN A 6 -8.40 -37.73 30.98
N GLN A 7 -8.55 -38.85 30.27
CA GLN A 7 -7.94 -39.06 28.97
C GLN A 7 -8.46 -38.04 27.95
N LEU A 8 -9.78 -37.87 27.83
CA LEU A 8 -10.39 -36.87 26.93
C LEU A 8 -9.92 -35.44 27.25
N LYS A 9 -9.79 -35.08 28.53
CA LYS A 9 -9.24 -33.77 28.93
C LYS A 9 -7.78 -33.59 28.52
N SER A 10 -6.99 -34.68 28.55
CA SER A 10 -5.61 -34.66 28.07
C SER A 10 -5.56 -34.45 26.56
N ASP A 11 -6.36 -35.21 25.82
CA ASP A 11 -6.40 -35.15 24.35
C ASP A 11 -6.88 -33.77 23.87
N ILE A 12 -7.89 -33.18 24.51
CA ILE A 12 -8.35 -31.81 24.22
C ILE A 12 -7.21 -30.79 24.44
N ARG A 13 -6.42 -30.93 25.52
CA ARG A 13 -5.27 -30.02 25.75
C ARG A 13 -4.20 -30.19 24.68
N GLN A 14 -3.91 -31.42 24.27
CA GLN A 14 -2.94 -31.71 23.23
C GLN A 14 -3.39 -31.16 21.86
N LEU A 15 -4.65 -31.37 21.49
CA LEU A 15 -5.24 -30.83 20.25
C LEU A 15 -5.22 -29.31 20.23
N LYS A 16 -5.57 -28.63 21.34
CA LYS A 16 -5.48 -27.16 21.43
C LYS A 16 -4.04 -26.66 21.23
N LYS A 17 -3.06 -27.36 21.79
CA LYS A 17 -1.64 -27.04 21.60
C LYS A 17 -1.23 -27.21 20.13
N GLN A 18 -1.60 -28.32 19.50
CA GLN A 18 -1.32 -28.56 18.07
C GLN A 18 -1.97 -27.51 17.18
N LEU A 19 -3.24 -27.15 17.45
CA LEU A 19 -3.94 -26.10 16.72
C LEU A 19 -3.19 -24.76 16.81
N SER A 20 -2.76 -24.36 18.00
CA SER A 20 -2.00 -23.11 18.18
C SER A 20 -0.69 -23.08 17.40
N ILE A 21 -0.01 -24.22 17.27
CA ILE A 21 1.24 -24.34 16.50
C ILE A 21 0.93 -24.19 15.01
N VAL A 22 -0.08 -24.91 14.51
CA VAL A 22 -0.49 -24.85 13.10
C VAL A 22 -0.96 -23.44 12.72
N GLU A 23 -1.70 -22.75 13.60
CA GLU A 23 -2.13 -21.37 13.38
C GLU A 23 -0.96 -20.38 13.35
N ALA A 24 0.05 -20.57 14.22
CA ALA A 24 1.25 -19.75 14.23
C ALA A 24 2.10 -19.97 12.96
N GLU A 25 2.28 -21.22 12.53
CA GLU A 25 2.96 -21.55 11.28
C GLU A 25 2.24 -20.99 10.07
N ARG A 26 0.91 -21.16 10.00
CA ARG A 26 0.08 -20.58 8.93
C ARG A 26 0.26 -19.06 8.86
N THR A 27 0.20 -18.37 10.00
CA THR A 27 0.39 -16.91 10.06
C THR A 27 1.77 -16.51 9.58
N LYS A 28 2.81 -17.26 9.94
CA LYS A 28 4.19 -17.04 9.49
C LYS A 28 4.30 -17.20 7.97
N PHE A 29 3.76 -18.28 7.41
CA PHE A 29 3.77 -18.52 5.97
C PHE A 29 2.97 -17.46 5.21
N GLN A 30 1.83 -17.02 5.73
CA GLN A 30 1.06 -15.92 5.16
C GLN A 30 1.87 -14.63 5.16
N ARG A 31 2.54 -14.26 6.26
CA ARG A 31 3.41 -13.08 6.26
C ARG A 31 4.50 -13.16 5.20
N ILE A 32 5.18 -14.30 5.05
CA ILE A 32 6.23 -14.47 4.03
C ILE A 32 5.66 -14.34 2.61
N ALA A 33 4.46 -14.88 2.37
CA ALA A 33 3.82 -14.83 1.06
C ALA A 33 3.31 -13.43 0.69
N GLU A 34 3.10 -12.54 1.67
CA GLU A 34 2.34 -11.30 1.50
C GLU A 34 3.15 -10.04 1.80
N ARG A 35 4.34 -10.19 2.39
CA ARG A 35 5.22 -9.09 2.74
C ARG A 35 6.44 -9.04 1.82
N ASP A 36 6.90 -7.84 1.54
CA ASP A 36 8.18 -7.61 0.86
C ASP A 36 9.32 -7.79 1.85
N PHE A 37 10.32 -8.59 1.48
CA PHE A 37 11.43 -8.96 2.37
C PHE A 37 12.34 -7.77 2.74
N LEU A 38 12.41 -6.75 1.88
CA LEU A 38 13.31 -5.61 2.08
C LEU A 38 12.68 -4.56 2.99
N THR A 39 11.41 -4.25 2.76
CA THR A 39 10.70 -3.10 3.36
C THR A 39 9.68 -3.48 4.44
N ASP A 40 9.32 -4.77 4.56
CA ASP A 40 8.26 -5.30 5.44
C ASP A 40 6.85 -4.71 5.14
N LEU A 41 6.70 -4.02 4.01
CA LEU A 41 5.41 -3.61 3.48
C LEU A 41 4.68 -4.80 2.87
N TYR A 42 3.42 -4.63 2.47
CA TYR A 42 2.80 -5.64 1.62
C TYR A 42 3.59 -5.74 0.31
N ASN A 43 3.81 -6.97 -0.17
CA ASN A 43 4.21 -7.15 -1.56
C ASN A 43 2.99 -6.94 -2.48
N ARG A 44 3.21 -6.98 -3.80
CA ARG A 44 2.14 -6.85 -4.80
C ARG A 44 0.93 -7.75 -4.51
N HIS A 45 1.15 -9.00 -4.14
CA HIS A 45 0.07 -9.96 -3.88
C HIS A 45 -0.70 -9.62 -2.60
N GLY A 46 0.01 -9.31 -1.51
CA GLY A 46 -0.58 -8.88 -0.24
C GLY A 46 -1.39 -7.59 -0.38
N PHE A 47 -0.86 -6.62 -1.14
CA PHE A 47 -1.56 -5.36 -1.41
C PHE A 47 -2.87 -5.59 -2.15
N ILE A 48 -2.84 -6.37 -3.23
CA ILE A 48 -4.04 -6.68 -4.02
C ILE A 48 -5.11 -7.31 -3.13
N ARG A 49 -4.75 -8.33 -2.35
CA ARG A 49 -5.72 -9.02 -1.49
C ARG A 49 -6.36 -8.08 -0.46
N GLU A 50 -5.55 -7.30 0.26
CA GLU A 50 -6.07 -6.42 1.31
C GLU A 50 -6.89 -5.26 0.73
N ALA A 51 -6.44 -4.64 -0.36
CA ALA A 51 -7.16 -3.53 -0.98
C ALA A 51 -8.47 -4.02 -1.64
N ASP A 52 -8.46 -5.19 -2.29
CA ASP A 52 -9.65 -5.74 -2.92
C ASP A 52 -10.71 -6.16 -1.88
N ARG A 53 -10.29 -6.55 -0.67
CA ARG A 53 -11.22 -6.75 0.47
C ARG A 53 -11.99 -5.47 0.79
N PHE A 54 -11.31 -4.33 0.92
CA PHE A 54 -11.97 -3.04 1.18
C PHE A 54 -12.84 -2.59 0.00
N LEU A 55 -12.37 -2.80 -1.24
CA LEU A 55 -13.13 -2.44 -2.43
C LEU A 55 -14.41 -3.28 -2.58
N SER A 56 -14.31 -4.58 -2.28
CA SER A 56 -15.45 -5.50 -2.26
C SER A 56 -16.45 -5.14 -1.17
N GLN A 57 -15.99 -4.77 0.02
CA GLN A 57 -16.86 -4.25 1.08
C GLN A 57 -17.61 -3.00 0.63
N MET A 58 -16.90 -2.02 0.04
CA MET A 58 -17.52 -0.80 -0.50
C MET A 58 -18.59 -1.11 -1.56
N LYS A 59 -18.34 -2.07 -2.46
CA LYS A 59 -19.30 -2.50 -3.48
C LYS A 59 -20.51 -3.20 -2.86
N SER A 60 -20.30 -4.02 -1.83
CA SER A 60 -21.37 -4.70 -1.09
C SER A 60 -22.31 -3.71 -0.41
N ASP A 61 -21.76 -2.77 0.37
CA ASP A 61 -22.53 -1.74 1.09
C ASP A 61 -23.39 -0.91 0.11
N ARG A 62 -22.84 -0.59 -1.07
CA ARG A 62 -23.58 0.12 -2.14
C ARG A 62 -24.73 -0.74 -2.71
N LYS A 63 -24.50 -2.03 -2.97
CA LYS A 63 -25.54 -2.94 -3.49
C LYS A 63 -26.66 -3.19 -2.49
N ALA A 64 -26.34 -3.21 -1.19
CA ALA A 64 -27.32 -3.34 -0.11
C ALA A 64 -28.20 -2.08 0.07
N GLY A 65 -28.02 -1.04 -0.76
CA GLY A 65 -28.78 0.21 -0.67
C GLY A 65 -28.43 1.05 0.55
N GLN A 66 -27.31 0.74 1.22
CA GLN A 66 -26.88 1.46 2.40
C GLN A 66 -26.53 2.89 2.03
N ARG A 67 -27.02 3.86 2.81
CA ARG A 67 -26.69 5.26 2.57
C ARG A 67 -25.17 5.41 2.69
N ARG A 68 -24.57 6.19 1.80
CA ARG A 68 -23.11 6.40 1.77
C ARG A 68 -22.54 6.89 3.10
N LYS A 69 -23.35 7.51 3.96
CA LYS A 69 -22.94 7.96 5.30
C LYS A 69 -22.83 6.82 6.33
N ASP A 70 -23.54 5.71 6.11
CA ASP A 70 -23.65 4.58 7.03
C ASP A 70 -22.77 3.39 6.60
N ALA A 71 -22.12 3.49 5.43
CA ALA A 71 -21.22 2.47 4.90
C ALA A 71 -19.88 2.45 5.65
N VAL A 72 -19.33 1.25 5.85
CA VAL A 72 -18.03 1.05 6.51
C VAL A 72 -16.91 1.60 5.63
N VAL A 73 -17.05 1.41 4.31
CA VAL A 73 -16.14 1.94 3.28
C VAL A 73 -16.94 2.79 2.30
N ARG A 74 -16.69 4.10 2.29
CA ARG A 74 -17.44 5.09 1.51
C ARG A 74 -16.78 5.43 0.17
N ASN A 75 -15.45 5.46 0.20
CA ASN A 75 -14.56 5.73 -0.91
C ASN A 75 -13.17 5.17 -0.59
N MET A 76 -12.38 5.04 -1.64
CA MET A 76 -11.00 4.62 -1.65
C MET A 76 -10.27 5.45 -2.69
N ALA A 77 -9.05 5.87 -2.38
CA ALA A 77 -8.11 6.41 -3.36
C ALA A 77 -6.89 5.49 -3.48
N ILE A 78 -6.40 5.34 -4.70
CA ILE A 78 -5.14 4.65 -5.00
C ILE A 78 -4.11 5.71 -5.34
N VAL A 79 -2.93 5.60 -4.74
CA VAL A 79 -1.76 6.41 -5.05
C VAL A 79 -0.66 5.47 -5.51
N PHE A 80 -0.25 5.60 -6.76
CA PHE A 80 0.90 4.90 -7.32
C PHE A 80 2.13 5.81 -7.24
N ILE A 81 3.26 5.26 -6.82
CA ILE A 81 4.45 6.00 -6.45
C ILE A 81 5.65 5.35 -7.11
N ASP A 82 6.42 6.12 -7.86
CA ASP A 82 7.70 5.69 -8.44
C ASP A 82 8.84 6.49 -7.81
N VAL A 83 9.79 5.80 -7.16
CA VAL A 83 10.95 6.46 -6.53
C VAL A 83 11.93 6.91 -7.60
N ASP A 84 12.21 8.21 -7.62
CA ASP A 84 13.07 8.79 -8.62
C ASP A 84 14.55 8.44 -8.36
N ASP A 85 15.28 8.16 -9.45
CA ASP A 85 16.75 8.02 -9.47
C ASP A 85 17.35 6.91 -8.60
N LEU A 86 16.59 5.84 -8.31
CA LEU A 86 17.14 4.67 -7.61
C LEU A 86 18.36 4.08 -8.33
N LYS A 87 18.35 4.04 -9.66
CA LYS A 87 19.50 3.56 -10.44
C LYS A 87 20.74 4.42 -10.22
N VAL A 88 20.60 5.75 -10.16
CA VAL A 88 21.72 6.68 -9.88
C VAL A 88 22.30 6.41 -8.49
N VAL A 89 21.43 6.14 -7.50
CA VAL A 89 21.86 5.75 -6.15
C VAL A 89 22.61 4.42 -6.18
N ASN A 90 22.11 3.42 -6.91
CA ASN A 90 22.76 2.11 -7.01
C ASN A 90 24.12 2.19 -7.70
N ASP A 91 24.19 2.90 -8.82
CA ASP A 91 25.41 3.01 -9.63
C ASP A 91 26.47 3.86 -8.92
N GLY A 92 26.05 4.92 -8.20
CA GLY A 92 26.96 5.83 -7.49
C GLY A 92 27.35 5.38 -6.08
N LEU A 93 26.44 4.77 -5.32
CA LEU A 93 26.61 4.47 -3.89
C LEU A 93 26.52 2.97 -3.56
N GLY A 94 26.25 2.13 -4.57
CA GLY A 94 26.11 0.69 -4.46
C GLY A 94 24.72 0.23 -4.01
N HIS A 95 24.38 -1.01 -4.37
CA HIS A 95 23.08 -1.61 -4.08
C HIS A 95 22.68 -1.58 -2.59
N LYS A 96 23.64 -1.72 -1.66
CA LYS A 96 23.35 -1.62 -0.21
C LYS A 96 22.76 -0.27 0.18
N LYS A 97 23.15 0.82 -0.50
CA LYS A 97 22.60 2.16 -0.27
C LYS A 97 21.25 2.34 -0.95
N GLY A 98 21.03 1.77 -2.14
CA GLY A 98 19.71 1.71 -2.76
C GLY A 98 18.69 0.93 -1.94
N ASP A 99 19.09 -0.23 -1.41
CA ASP A 99 18.27 -1.04 -0.50
C ASP A 99 17.87 -0.22 0.74
N LYS A 100 18.85 0.48 1.34
CA LYS A 100 18.60 1.39 2.46
C LYS A 100 17.66 2.53 2.07
N TYR A 101 17.80 3.07 0.85
CA TYR A 101 16.93 4.13 0.36
C TYR A 101 15.48 3.65 0.28
N LEU A 102 15.24 2.48 -0.32
CA LEU A 102 13.92 1.86 -0.40
C LEU A 102 13.31 1.54 0.96
N GLN A 103 14.12 1.08 1.91
CA GLN A 103 13.69 0.88 3.30
C GLN A 103 13.25 2.20 3.96
N LEU A 104 13.99 3.28 3.74
CA LEU A 104 13.65 4.60 4.28
C LEU A 104 12.37 5.15 3.63
N VAL A 105 12.20 4.97 2.32
CA VAL A 105 10.96 5.31 1.61
C VAL A 105 9.79 4.53 2.21
N GLY A 106 9.90 3.20 2.30
CA GLY A 106 8.83 2.37 2.86
C GLY A 106 8.42 2.78 4.28
N ARG A 107 9.40 3.06 5.15
CA ARG A 107 9.14 3.61 6.49
C ARG A 107 8.46 4.97 6.46
N ALA A 108 8.89 5.87 5.57
CA ALA A 108 8.29 7.19 5.42
C ALA A 108 6.82 7.09 4.98
N LEU A 109 6.50 6.17 4.07
CA LEU A 109 5.14 5.91 3.62
C LEU A 109 4.27 5.38 4.78
N SER A 110 4.70 4.29 5.44
CA SER A 110 3.94 3.68 6.54
C SER A 110 3.74 4.60 7.74
N ALA A 111 4.73 5.43 8.09
CA ALA A 111 4.62 6.36 9.21
C ALA A 111 3.72 7.57 8.91
N THR A 112 3.37 7.80 7.63
CA THR A 112 2.60 8.98 7.21
C THR A 112 1.11 8.69 7.10
N VAL A 113 0.73 7.48 6.69
CA VAL A 113 -0.65 7.03 6.52
C VAL A 113 -1.23 6.45 7.81
N ARG A 114 -2.54 6.23 7.86
CA ARG A 114 -3.23 5.65 9.03
C ARG A 114 -3.14 4.13 9.00
N THR A 115 -3.43 3.49 10.13
CA THR A 115 -3.41 2.02 10.26
C THR A 115 -4.41 1.28 9.38
N ILE A 116 -5.51 1.94 8.98
CA ILE A 116 -6.50 1.39 8.05
C ILE A 116 -6.03 1.45 6.59
N ASP A 117 -5.09 2.35 6.28
CA ASP A 117 -4.56 2.52 4.94
C ASP A 117 -3.55 1.41 4.63
N ILE A 118 -3.44 1.02 3.37
CA ILE A 118 -2.60 -0.11 2.94
C ILE A 118 -1.41 0.45 2.17
N VAL A 119 -0.21 0.03 2.53
CA VAL A 119 1.03 0.38 1.82
C VAL A 119 1.67 -0.89 1.31
N GLY A 120 1.99 -0.92 0.02
CA GLY A 120 2.70 -2.03 -0.61
C GLY A 120 3.87 -1.57 -1.46
N ARG A 121 4.88 -2.43 -1.57
CA ARG A 121 5.92 -2.35 -2.59
C ARG A 121 5.44 -3.14 -3.81
N TRP A 122 5.22 -2.41 -4.90
CA TRP A 122 4.63 -2.96 -6.13
C TRP A 122 5.69 -3.60 -7.03
N GLY A 123 6.86 -2.97 -7.10
CA GLY A 123 7.98 -3.34 -7.98
C GLY A 123 9.33 -3.03 -7.33
N GLY A 124 10.36 -2.80 -8.15
CA GLY A 124 11.72 -2.51 -7.68
C GLY A 124 11.78 -1.24 -6.84
N ASP A 125 11.45 -0.11 -7.46
CA ASP A 125 11.34 1.25 -6.94
C ASP A 125 9.88 1.73 -6.77
N GLU A 126 8.92 0.91 -7.19
CA GLU A 126 7.51 1.27 -7.20
C GLU A 126 6.80 0.90 -5.89
N PHE A 127 5.98 1.82 -5.39
CA PHE A 127 5.12 1.65 -4.24
C PHE A 127 3.69 2.00 -4.58
N VAL A 128 2.76 1.46 -3.81
CA VAL A 128 1.35 1.74 -3.94
C VAL A 128 0.71 1.94 -2.57
N VAL A 129 -0.21 2.89 -2.48
CA VAL A 129 -0.97 3.19 -1.27
C VAL A 129 -2.45 3.16 -1.58
N ALA A 130 -3.23 2.41 -0.79
CA ALA A 130 -4.69 2.49 -0.78
C ALA A 130 -5.13 3.29 0.45
N LEU A 131 -5.72 4.46 0.21
CA LEU A 131 -6.25 5.34 1.24
C LEU A 131 -7.75 5.08 1.40
N ILE A 132 -8.16 4.71 2.62
CA ILE A 132 -9.53 4.27 2.90
C ILE A 132 -10.34 5.42 3.47
N ASN A 133 -11.57 5.61 3.00
CA ASN A 133 -12.48 6.64 3.51
C ASN A 133 -11.92 8.07 3.41
N VAL A 134 -11.26 8.39 2.30
CA VAL A 134 -10.74 9.73 1.99
C VAL A 134 -11.42 10.35 0.79
N THR A 135 -11.63 11.66 0.82
CA THR A 135 -12.01 12.43 -0.37
C THR A 135 -10.84 12.56 -1.35
N ASN A 136 -11.11 13.05 -2.56
CA ASN A 136 -10.04 13.34 -3.51
C ASN A 136 -9.03 14.37 -2.98
N ASP A 137 -9.52 15.43 -2.32
CA ASP A 137 -8.67 16.48 -1.75
C ASP A 137 -7.84 15.97 -0.57
N GLU A 138 -8.43 15.12 0.29
CA GLU A 138 -7.70 14.45 1.37
C GLU A 138 -6.60 13.52 0.82
N ALA A 139 -6.89 12.78 -0.25
CA ALA A 139 -5.92 11.92 -0.91
C ALA A 139 -4.74 12.74 -1.48
N LEU A 140 -5.03 13.86 -2.15
CA LEU A 140 -4.03 14.81 -2.64
C LEU A 140 -3.18 15.41 -1.50
N ALA A 141 -3.81 15.80 -0.40
CA ALA A 141 -3.10 16.32 0.77
C ALA A 141 -2.17 15.26 1.40
N ILE A 142 -2.61 14.01 1.48
CA ILE A 142 -1.78 12.89 1.94
C ILE A 142 -0.63 12.63 0.96
N ALA A 143 -0.87 12.63 -0.35
CA ALA A 143 0.17 12.48 -1.36
C ALA A 143 1.26 13.56 -1.24
N ARG A 144 0.88 14.83 -1.03
CA ARG A 144 1.82 15.94 -0.76
C ARG A 144 2.62 15.69 0.52
N LYS A 145 1.98 15.20 1.58
CA LYS A 145 2.66 14.87 2.83
C LYS A 145 3.67 13.72 2.66
N LEU A 146 3.31 12.68 1.90
CA LEU A 146 4.20 11.56 1.54
C LEU A 146 5.42 12.06 0.75
N HIS A 147 5.18 12.88 -0.28
CA HIS A 147 6.23 13.48 -1.09
C HIS A 147 7.22 14.31 -0.23
N LEU A 148 6.71 15.19 0.64
CA LEU A 148 7.55 15.97 1.56
C LEU A 148 8.32 15.11 2.56
N LYS A 149 7.79 13.96 2.97
CA LYS A 149 8.48 13.02 3.85
C LYS A 149 9.60 12.28 3.14
N ILE A 150 9.41 11.91 1.88
CA ILE A 150 10.45 11.31 1.04
C ILE A 150 11.56 12.32 0.77
N ALA A 151 11.22 13.57 0.47
CA ALA A 151 12.20 14.64 0.22
C ALA A 151 13.15 14.93 1.40
N ARG A 152 12.78 14.50 2.61
CA ARG A 152 13.60 14.65 3.83
C ARG A 152 14.50 13.44 4.11
N ILE A 153 14.45 12.40 3.27
CA ILE A 153 15.31 11.22 3.43
C ILE A 153 16.75 11.61 3.12
N SER A 154 17.64 11.36 4.08
CA SER A 154 19.09 11.47 3.90
C SER A 154 19.74 10.09 3.92
N LEU A 155 20.61 9.83 2.95
CA LEU A 155 21.41 8.60 2.89
C LEU A 155 22.73 8.70 3.68
N GLY A 156 22.98 9.85 4.33
CA GLY A 156 24.15 10.11 5.17
C GLY A 156 25.43 10.38 4.36
N LYS A 157 26.59 10.12 4.97
CA LYS A 157 27.91 10.34 4.34
C LYS A 157 28.00 9.66 2.97
N GLY A 158 28.55 10.41 1.99
CA GLY A 158 28.72 9.99 0.59
C GLY A 158 27.54 10.34 -0.32
N ALA A 159 26.47 10.95 0.20
CA ALA A 159 25.25 11.25 -0.55
C ALA A 159 24.72 12.67 -0.27
N SER A 160 25.60 13.63 0.04
CA SER A 160 25.22 15.00 0.41
C SER A 160 24.44 15.74 -0.68
N ASP A 161 24.72 15.41 -1.94
CA ASP A 161 24.17 16.10 -3.11
C ASP A 161 22.95 15.39 -3.68
N PHE A 162 22.61 14.21 -3.15
CA PHE A 162 21.43 13.46 -3.55
C PHE A 162 20.19 13.98 -2.83
N VAL A 163 19.21 14.44 -3.61
CA VAL A 163 17.88 14.81 -3.12
C VAL A 163 16.92 13.68 -3.43
N ALA A 164 16.41 13.04 -2.39
CA ALA A 164 15.38 12.03 -2.53
C ALA A 164 14.10 12.64 -3.11
N SER A 165 13.51 11.99 -4.10
CA SER A 165 12.22 12.38 -4.68
C SER A 165 11.47 11.15 -5.16
N ALA A 166 10.17 11.34 -5.39
CA ALA A 166 9.30 10.34 -5.98
C ALA A 166 8.19 11.04 -6.75
N SER A 167 7.70 10.37 -7.78
CA SER A 167 6.59 10.82 -8.62
C SER A 167 5.32 10.05 -8.25
N PHE A 168 4.18 10.75 -8.23
CA PHE A 168 2.93 10.25 -7.68
C PHE A 168 1.79 10.45 -8.69
N GLY A 169 1.03 9.40 -8.92
CA GLY A 169 -0.25 9.48 -9.61
C GLY A 169 -1.35 8.95 -8.70
N LEU A 170 -2.50 9.63 -8.67
CA LEU A 170 -3.63 9.18 -7.87
C LEU A 170 -4.92 9.05 -8.66
N ILE A 171 -5.81 8.22 -8.15
CA ILE A 171 -7.21 8.20 -8.55
C ILE A 171 -8.08 7.96 -7.33
N SER A 172 -9.21 8.67 -7.24
CA SER A 172 -10.19 8.51 -6.17
C SER A 172 -11.50 7.95 -6.70
N THR A 173 -12.13 7.07 -5.92
CA THR A 173 -13.52 6.63 -6.14
C THR A 173 -14.53 7.58 -5.48
N ASP A 174 -14.06 8.67 -4.87
CA ASP A 174 -14.91 9.73 -4.34
C ASP A 174 -15.63 10.48 -5.48
N GLY A 175 -16.90 10.84 -5.27
CA GLY A 175 -17.70 11.55 -6.28
C GLY A 175 -18.02 10.77 -7.56
N SER A 176 -17.50 9.56 -7.73
CA SER A 176 -17.67 8.73 -8.93
C SER A 176 -19.14 8.32 -9.14
N ARG A 177 -19.91 9.16 -9.85
CA ARG A 177 -20.98 8.71 -10.75
C ARG A 177 -20.41 8.21 -12.09
N GLN A 178 -19.20 8.65 -12.45
CA GLN A 178 -18.54 8.34 -13.72
C GLN A 178 -17.78 7.00 -13.73
N HIS A 179 -17.48 6.40 -12.56
CA HIS A 179 -16.68 5.17 -12.46
C HIS A 179 -17.29 4.09 -11.54
N PRO A 180 -18.59 3.76 -11.66
CA PRO A 180 -19.28 2.89 -10.70
C PRO A 180 -18.71 1.46 -10.64
N ASN A 181 -17.91 1.03 -11.64
CA ASN A 181 -17.52 -0.36 -11.83
C ASN A 181 -16.00 -0.64 -11.83
N TYR A 182 -15.14 0.34 -11.56
CA TYR A 182 -13.70 0.05 -11.56
C TYR A 182 -13.34 -1.03 -10.53
N GLY A 183 -12.60 -2.03 -11.01
CA GLY A 183 -11.88 -2.98 -10.18
C GLY A 183 -10.63 -2.34 -9.59
N LEU A 184 -9.99 -3.03 -8.64
CA LEU A 184 -8.74 -2.55 -8.07
C LEU A 184 -7.66 -2.37 -9.14
N HIS A 185 -7.60 -3.30 -10.11
CA HIS A 185 -6.64 -3.24 -11.21
C HIS A 185 -6.82 -1.97 -12.05
N ASP A 186 -8.06 -1.62 -12.40
CA ASP A 186 -8.37 -0.40 -13.16
C ASP A 186 -7.95 0.88 -12.44
N LEU A 187 -8.01 0.90 -11.11
CA LEU A 187 -7.60 2.05 -10.30
C LEU A 187 -6.07 2.18 -10.26
N ILE A 188 -5.36 1.05 -10.10
CA ILE A 188 -3.90 1.02 -10.11
C ILE A 188 -3.36 1.45 -11.46
N GLU A 189 -3.89 0.89 -12.56
CA GLU A 189 -3.46 1.22 -13.93
C GLU A 189 -3.67 2.71 -14.25
N LYS A 190 -4.79 3.30 -13.82
CA LYS A 190 -5.04 4.73 -14.02
C LYS A 190 -4.12 5.62 -13.20
N ALA A 191 -3.85 5.24 -11.95
CA ALA A 191 -2.90 5.97 -11.11
C ALA A 191 -1.48 5.93 -11.70
N ASP A 192 -1.02 4.76 -12.15
CA ASP A 192 0.27 4.57 -12.82
C ASP A 192 0.35 5.39 -14.12
N LYS A 193 -0.65 5.26 -15.00
CA LYS A 193 -0.72 6.06 -16.23
C LYS A 193 -0.64 7.56 -15.96
N ALA A 194 -1.36 8.05 -14.94
CA ALA A 194 -1.33 9.45 -14.57
C ALA A 194 0.08 9.90 -14.18
N MET A 195 0.72 9.13 -13.30
CA MET A 195 2.08 9.36 -12.83
C MET A 195 3.07 9.39 -14.00
N TYR A 196 3.03 8.39 -14.88
CA TYR A 196 3.91 8.27 -16.04
C TYR A 196 3.76 9.45 -17.01
N GLU A 197 2.53 9.84 -17.33
CA GLU A 197 2.27 10.99 -18.20
C GLU A 197 2.74 12.32 -17.59
N ALA A 198 2.49 12.55 -16.30
CA ALA A 198 2.99 13.75 -15.65
C ALA A 198 4.52 13.75 -15.57
N LYS A 199 5.13 12.59 -15.30
CA LYS A 199 6.59 12.46 -15.21
C LYS A 199 7.27 12.74 -16.54
N THR A 200 6.67 12.31 -17.66
CA THR A 200 7.18 12.58 -19.01
C THR A 200 6.96 14.03 -19.46
N LYS A 201 5.84 14.66 -19.09
CA LYS A 201 5.50 16.04 -19.51
C LYS A 201 6.14 17.13 -18.62
N LYS A 202 6.18 16.93 -17.31
CA LYS A 202 6.57 17.93 -16.30
C LYS A 202 7.89 17.61 -15.58
N GLY A 203 8.44 16.41 -15.79
CA GLY A 203 9.64 15.93 -15.09
C GLY A 203 9.34 15.16 -13.81
N LYS A 204 10.38 14.84 -13.05
CA LYS A 204 10.33 14.04 -11.81
C LYS A 204 9.78 14.82 -10.62
N GLY A 205 9.44 14.13 -9.53
CA GLY A 205 8.93 14.75 -8.31
C GLY A 205 7.51 15.29 -8.42
N VAL A 206 6.74 14.82 -9.39
CA VAL A 206 5.38 15.31 -9.66
C VAL A 206 4.33 14.64 -8.77
N ILE A 207 3.22 15.31 -8.56
CA ILE A 207 2.00 14.75 -7.96
C ILE A 207 0.84 15.13 -8.86
N VAL A 208 0.09 14.14 -9.33
CA VAL A 208 -1.02 14.38 -10.27
C VAL A 208 -2.22 13.48 -9.98
N SER A 209 -3.42 14.04 -10.06
CA SER A 209 -4.65 13.24 -10.09
C SER A 209 -4.98 12.81 -11.52
N PHE A 210 -5.44 11.58 -11.71
CA PHE A 210 -5.91 11.09 -13.01
C PHE A 210 -7.03 11.98 -13.60
N SER A 211 -7.84 12.61 -12.75
CA SER A 211 -8.86 13.57 -13.17
C SER A 211 -8.28 14.82 -13.85
N GLU A 212 -7.02 15.18 -13.59
CA GLU A 212 -6.34 16.35 -14.18
C GLU A 212 -5.76 16.07 -15.58
N ILE A 213 -5.77 14.81 -16.03
CA ILE A 213 -5.18 14.38 -17.31
C ILE A 213 -6.29 14.00 -18.32
N THR A 214 -7.53 13.89 -17.85
CA THR A 214 -8.70 13.52 -18.64
C THR A 214 -9.59 14.71 -19.04
N GLU A 215 -9.13 15.94 -18.77
CA GLU A 215 -9.62 17.20 -19.36
C GLU A 215 -8.71 17.65 -20.50
#